data_AF-A0A929NZR8-F1
#
_entry.id   AF-A0A929NZR8-F1
#
_cell.length_a   1.000
_cell.length_b   1.000
_cell.length_c   1.000
_cell.angle_alpha   90.00
_cell.angle_beta   90.00
_cell.angle_gamma   90.00
#
_symmetry.space_group_name_H-M   'P 1'
#
loop_
_entity.id
_entity.type
_entity.pdbx_description
1 polymer ?
#
loop_
_entity_poly.entity_id
_entity_poly.type
_entity_poly.pdbx_seq_one_letter_code
_entity_poly.pdbx_strand_id
1 'polypeptide(L)'
;MNKYLICVLSVVFSFGSYAGDKRFLTVDELIDNGYSLMPGEQMLELMRSKTIKVVDIETDAVLISKHDKSDVAMERKFVETKTEKSSSLFDVRLLARAPALDGKIEREVVGDELVSTNGVRTYRYRLYKKQERIFAVRDIDNGNVFLEVK
;
A
#
# COMPACT_ATOMS: atom_id res chain seq x y z
N MET A 1 28.16 28.73 53.26
CA MET A 1 29.04 28.70 52.05
C MET A 1 28.71 27.47 51.25
N ASN A 2 28.23 27.69 50.02
CA ASN A 2 27.83 26.69 49.02
C ASN A 2 28.95 25.71 48.66
N LYS A 3 28.57 24.48 48.26
CA LYS A 3 28.86 23.93 46.92
C LYS A 3 28.16 22.57 46.74
N TYR A 4 27.03 22.60 46.03
CA TYR A 4 26.45 21.42 45.37
C TYR A 4 27.19 21.20 44.05
N LEU A 5 27.74 20.00 43.85
CA LEU A 5 28.30 19.56 42.57
C LEU A 5 27.28 18.61 41.93
N ILE A 6 26.42 19.15 41.07
CA ILE A 6 25.50 18.36 40.25
C ILE A 6 26.23 18.03 38.94
N CYS A 7 26.56 16.76 38.75
CA CYS A 7 26.99 16.23 37.46
C CYS A 7 25.78 16.13 36.54
N VAL A 8 25.71 17.02 35.53
CA VAL A 8 24.75 16.90 34.43
C VAL A 8 25.31 15.91 33.43
N LEU A 9 24.76 14.69 33.43
CA LEU A 9 25.03 13.67 32.42
C LEU A 9 24.25 14.04 31.15
N SER A 10 24.90 14.73 30.22
CA SER A 10 24.35 15.02 28.90
C SER A 10 24.35 13.74 28.05
N VAL A 11 23.23 13.02 28.06
CA VAL A 11 22.94 11.98 27.08
C VAL A 11 22.76 12.65 25.73
N VAL A 12 23.80 12.61 24.91
CA VAL A 12 23.72 13.01 23.49
C VAL A 12 22.97 11.90 22.77
N PHE A 13 21.66 12.06 22.63
CA PHE A 13 20.89 11.32 21.62
C PHE A 13 21.37 11.80 20.26
N SER A 14 22.31 11.06 19.67
CA SER A 14 22.61 11.15 18.25
C SER A 14 21.39 10.65 17.49
N PHE A 15 20.45 11.54 17.18
CA PHE A 15 19.48 11.30 16.12
C PHE A 15 20.30 11.15 14.85
N GLY A 16 20.42 9.90 14.38
CA GLY A 16 20.95 9.63 13.05
C GLY A 16 20.12 10.41 12.05
N SER A 17 20.74 11.36 11.37
CA SER A 17 20.21 11.97 10.17
C SER A 17 20.05 10.88 9.11
N TYR A 18 18.87 10.26 9.03
CA TYR A 18 18.53 9.37 7.92
C TYR A 18 18.30 10.22 6.68
N ALA A 19 19.36 10.38 5.89
CA ALA A 19 19.26 10.74 4.49
C ALA A 19 18.64 9.56 3.74
N GLY A 20 17.42 9.73 3.26
CA GLY A 20 16.72 8.74 2.44
C GLY A 20 15.22 8.85 2.61
N ASP A 21 14.60 9.78 1.90
CA ASP A 21 13.15 10.03 1.88
C ASP A 21 12.45 8.85 1.16
N LYS A 22 12.57 7.64 1.71
CA LYS A 22 11.96 6.41 1.18
C LYS A 22 10.46 6.51 1.44
N ARG A 23 9.68 6.81 0.40
CA ARG A 23 8.22 6.98 0.48
C ARG A 23 7.44 5.68 0.31
N PHE A 24 8.08 4.54 0.52
CA PHE A 24 7.45 3.23 0.44
C PHE A 24 7.89 2.36 1.61
N LEU A 25 7.05 1.38 1.95
CA LEU A 25 7.29 0.42 3.03
C LEU A 25 7.77 -0.91 2.45
N THR A 26 8.16 -1.82 3.33
CA THR A 26 8.45 -3.22 3.03
C THR A 26 7.57 -4.12 3.87
N VAL A 27 7.41 -5.38 3.45
CA VAL A 27 6.67 -6.37 4.24
C VAL A 27 7.24 -6.51 5.64
N ASP A 28 8.57 -6.52 5.77
CA ASP A 28 9.24 -6.62 7.08
C ASP A 28 8.89 -5.42 7.96
N GLU A 29 8.94 -4.19 7.41
CA GLU A 29 8.51 -2.99 8.12
C GLU A 29 7.03 -3.07 8.54
N LEU A 30 6.14 -3.65 7.73
CA LEU A 30 4.74 -3.85 8.15
C LEU A 30 4.63 -4.81 9.33
N ILE A 31 5.34 -5.95 9.28
CA ILE A 31 5.33 -6.96 10.33
C ILE A 31 5.89 -6.38 11.64
N ASP A 32 7.03 -5.70 11.57
CA ASP A 32 7.66 -5.05 12.73
C ASP A 32 6.76 -3.98 13.35
N ASN A 33 5.94 -3.31 12.54
CA ASN A 33 4.94 -2.35 12.99
C ASN A 33 3.62 -2.99 13.45
N GLY A 34 3.53 -4.31 13.54
CA GLY A 34 2.38 -5.03 14.08
C GLY A 34 1.19 -5.10 13.13
N TYR A 35 1.41 -5.05 11.82
CA TYR A 35 0.40 -5.41 10.84
C TYR A 35 0.32 -6.93 10.70
N SER A 36 -0.89 -7.46 10.57
CA SER A 36 -1.13 -8.89 10.34
C SER A 36 -1.68 -9.12 8.94
N LEU A 37 -1.32 -10.26 8.33
CA LEU A 37 -1.94 -10.72 7.10
C LEU A 37 -3.46 -10.81 7.29
N MET A 38 -4.20 -10.21 6.36
CA MET A 38 -5.66 -10.23 6.35
C MET A 38 -6.14 -11.58 5.82
N PRO A 39 -7.01 -12.30 6.55
CA PRO A 39 -7.61 -13.54 6.06
C PRO A 39 -8.52 -13.31 4.87
N GLY A 40 -8.66 -14.33 4.01
CA GLY A 40 -9.53 -14.28 2.83
C GLY A 40 -10.97 -13.80 3.10
N GLU A 41 -11.57 -14.21 4.21
CA GLU A 41 -12.92 -13.78 4.61
C GLU A 41 -13.03 -12.26 4.81
N GLN A 42 -12.01 -11.63 5.43
CA GLN A 42 -11.97 -10.18 5.58
C GLN A 42 -11.72 -9.48 4.24
N MET A 43 -10.96 -10.11 3.33
CA MET A 43 -10.81 -9.60 1.97
C MET A 43 -12.12 -9.64 1.20
N LEU A 44 -12.91 -10.71 1.33
CA LEU A 44 -14.24 -10.82 0.72
C LEU A 44 -15.18 -9.73 1.22
N GLU A 45 -15.17 -9.43 2.52
CA GLU A 45 -15.94 -8.33 3.10
C GLU A 45 -15.50 -6.97 2.54
N LEU A 46 -14.19 -6.69 2.52
CA LEU A 46 -13.64 -5.49 1.89
C LEU A 46 -14.10 -5.38 0.43
N MET A 47 -14.05 -6.48 -0.31
CA MET A 47 -14.44 -6.54 -1.72
C MET A 47 -15.94 -6.30 -1.97
N ARG A 48 -16.81 -6.55 -0.98
CA ARG A 48 -18.24 -6.18 -1.02
C ARG A 48 -18.49 -4.70 -0.74
N SER A 49 -17.49 -3.95 -0.30
CA SER A 49 -17.64 -2.52 -0.05
C SER A 49 -18.00 -1.76 -1.33
N LYS A 50 -18.90 -0.78 -1.18
CA LYS A 50 -19.41 0.02 -2.32
C LYS A 50 -18.30 0.76 -3.07
N THR A 51 -17.29 1.23 -2.33
CA THR A 51 -16.16 1.96 -2.87
C THR A 51 -14.90 1.44 -2.19
N ILE A 52 -13.85 1.23 -2.98
CA ILE A 52 -12.49 1.00 -2.49
C ILE A 52 -11.60 2.04 -3.15
N LYS A 53 -10.80 2.74 -2.36
CA LYS A 53 -9.78 3.68 -2.81
C LYS A 53 -8.41 3.06 -2.55
N VAL A 54 -7.61 2.93 -3.59
CA VAL A 54 -6.21 2.51 -3.48
C VAL A 54 -5.34 3.73 -3.75
N VAL A 55 -4.40 4.00 -2.85
CA VAL A 55 -3.46 5.11 -2.96
C VAL A 55 -2.06 4.54 -3.07
N ASP A 56 -1.34 4.97 -4.10
CA ASP A 56 0.08 4.76 -4.20
C ASP A 56 0.80 5.72 -3.23
N ILE A 57 1.38 5.20 -2.15
CA ILE A 57 1.98 6.03 -1.10
C ILE A 57 3.27 6.74 -1.56
N GLU A 58 3.85 6.27 -2.65
CA GLU A 58 5.09 6.83 -3.18
C GLU A 58 4.81 7.97 -4.16
N THR A 59 3.81 7.80 -5.03
CA THR A 59 3.46 8.78 -6.08
C THR A 59 2.22 9.61 -5.77
N ASP A 60 1.49 9.31 -4.70
CA ASP A 60 0.16 9.84 -4.38
C ASP A 60 -0.92 9.54 -5.46
N ALA A 61 -0.64 8.63 -6.39
CA ALA A 61 -1.61 8.24 -7.41
C ALA A 61 -2.82 7.54 -6.77
N VAL A 62 -4.03 7.88 -7.21
CA VAL A 62 -5.26 7.33 -6.61
C VAL A 62 -6.04 6.54 -7.65
N LEU A 63 -6.37 5.30 -7.30
CA LEU A 63 -7.28 4.44 -8.04
C LEU A 63 -8.57 4.28 -7.22
N ILE A 64 -9.70 4.70 -7.78
CA ILE A 64 -11.01 4.52 -7.14
C ILE A 64 -11.76 3.43 -7.87
N SER A 65 -12.17 2.42 -7.11
CA SER A 65 -12.98 1.29 -7.55
C SER A 65 -14.38 1.41 -6.98
N LYS A 66 -15.40 1.55 -7.84
CA LYS A 66 -16.80 1.59 -7.41
C LYS A 66 -17.53 0.33 -7.85
N HIS A 67 -18.25 -0.29 -6.91
CA HIS A 67 -19.13 -1.42 -7.19
C HIS A 67 -20.49 -0.89 -7.65
N ASP A 68 -20.89 -1.20 -8.88
CA ASP A 68 -22.26 -0.94 -9.34
C ASP A 68 -23.17 -2.09 -8.89
N LYS A 69 -24.41 -1.78 -8.51
CA LYS A 69 -25.35 -2.71 -7.85
C LYS A 69 -25.90 -3.85 -8.74
N SER A 70 -25.30 -4.18 -9.88
CA SER A 70 -25.77 -5.29 -10.70
C SER A 70 -25.16 -6.61 -10.22
N ASP A 71 -26.00 -7.53 -9.76
CA ASP A 71 -25.71 -8.86 -9.17
C ASP A 71 -24.99 -9.87 -10.10
N VAL A 72 -24.31 -9.42 -11.16
CA VAL A 72 -23.60 -10.29 -12.10
C VAL A 72 -22.13 -9.87 -12.13
N ALA A 73 -21.30 -10.67 -11.47
CA ALA A 73 -19.83 -10.67 -11.53
C ALA A 73 -19.15 -9.31 -11.27
N MET A 74 -19.00 -8.90 -9.99
CA MET A 74 -18.04 -7.89 -9.46
C MET A 74 -17.52 -6.82 -10.43
N GLU A 75 -18.38 -6.23 -11.25
CA GLU A 75 -17.95 -5.30 -12.28
C GLU A 75 -17.70 -3.96 -11.61
N ARG A 76 -16.43 -3.52 -11.63
CA ARG A 76 -16.01 -2.31 -10.95
C ARG A 76 -15.52 -1.30 -11.96
N LYS A 77 -16.04 -0.08 -11.86
CA LYS A 77 -15.55 1.06 -12.66
C LYS A 77 -14.33 1.65 -11.97
N PHE A 78 -13.23 1.70 -12.70
CA PHE A 78 -11.97 2.32 -12.26
C PHE A 78 -11.93 3.77 -12.72
N VAL A 79 -11.77 4.68 -11.77
CA VAL A 79 -11.38 6.05 -12.07
C VAL A 79 -9.97 6.23 -11.53
N GLU A 80 -9.01 6.26 -12.44
CA GLU A 80 -7.64 6.64 -12.10
C GLU A 80 -7.58 8.17 -12.04
N THR A 81 -7.27 8.73 -10.87
CA THR A 81 -6.93 10.14 -10.74
C THR A 81 -5.43 10.21 -10.55
N LYS A 82 -4.72 10.26 -11.67
CA LYS A 82 -3.27 10.46 -11.68
C LYS A 82 -2.97 11.90 -11.28
N THR A 83 -2.41 12.08 -10.09
CA THR A 83 -1.74 13.34 -9.74
C THR A 83 -0.25 13.10 -9.95
N GLU A 84 0.21 13.06 -11.20
CA GLU A 84 1.63 12.88 -11.49
C GLU A 84 2.37 14.15 -11.02
N LYS A 85 3.16 14.04 -9.94
CA LYS A 85 4.09 15.11 -9.57
C LYS A 85 5.20 15.14 -10.63
N SER A 86 5.50 16.32 -11.17
CA SER A 86 6.53 16.54 -12.20
C SER A 86 7.88 15.81 -11.91
N SER A 87 8.23 15.65 -10.63
CA SER A 87 9.44 14.94 -10.20
C SER A 87 9.45 13.42 -10.49
N SER A 88 8.31 12.77 -10.70
CA SER A 88 8.25 11.32 -10.97
C SER A 88 8.53 10.95 -12.43
N LEU A 89 8.48 11.90 -13.35
CA LEU A 89 8.67 11.66 -14.79
C LEU A 89 10.11 11.28 -15.16
N PHE A 90 11.08 11.62 -14.31
CA PHE A 90 12.50 11.32 -14.53
C PHE A 90 13.06 10.30 -13.53
N ASP A 91 12.22 9.76 -12.64
CA ASP A 91 12.63 8.68 -11.73
C ASP A 91 12.59 7.35 -12.48
N VAL A 92 13.77 6.88 -12.91
CA VAL A 92 13.95 5.62 -13.64
C VAL A 92 13.35 4.43 -12.90
N ARG A 93 13.38 4.42 -11.57
CA ARG A 93 12.80 3.33 -10.77
C ARG A 93 11.27 3.33 -10.86
N LEU A 94 10.64 4.51 -10.83
CA LEU A 94 9.19 4.62 -11.00
C LEU A 94 8.76 4.23 -12.43
N LEU A 95 9.54 4.61 -13.44
CA LEU A 95 9.28 4.24 -14.84
C LEU A 95 9.45 2.74 -15.10
N ALA A 96 10.35 2.07 -14.36
CA ALA A 96 10.55 0.62 -14.46
C ALA A 96 9.49 -0.19 -13.70
N ARG A 97 8.66 0.43 -12.86
CA ARG A 97 7.66 -0.28 -12.06
C ARG A 97 6.52 -0.78 -12.94
N ALA A 98 6.08 -2.01 -12.68
CA ALA A 98 4.95 -2.58 -13.39
C ALA A 98 3.68 -1.72 -13.18
N PRO A 99 2.98 -1.35 -14.28
CA PRO A 99 1.80 -0.51 -14.20
C PRO A 99 0.66 -1.22 -13.49
N ALA A 100 -0.32 -0.44 -13.01
CA ALA A 100 -1.59 -0.97 -12.54
C ALA A 100 -2.31 -1.74 -13.65
N LEU A 101 -3.22 -2.64 -13.28
CA LEU A 101 -4.11 -3.26 -14.25
C LEU A 101 -5.09 -2.20 -14.78
N ASP A 102 -5.30 -2.24 -16.09
CA ASP A 102 -6.21 -1.38 -16.83
C ASP A 102 -7.29 -2.23 -17.55
N GLY A 103 -8.33 -1.55 -18.04
CA GLY A 103 -9.44 -2.21 -18.75
C GLY A 103 -10.42 -2.94 -17.84
N LYS A 104 -10.98 -4.04 -18.34
CA LYS A 104 -11.89 -4.90 -17.57
C LYS A 104 -11.07 -5.75 -16.60
N ILE A 105 -11.28 -5.57 -15.30
CA ILE A 105 -10.51 -6.25 -14.26
C ILE A 105 -11.40 -7.24 -13.53
N GLU A 106 -11.05 -8.52 -13.63
CA GLU A 106 -11.64 -9.62 -12.88
C GLU A 106 -10.86 -9.84 -11.58
N ARG A 107 -11.58 -10.23 -10.51
CA ARG A 107 -11.01 -10.44 -9.18
C ARG A 107 -11.62 -11.65 -8.50
N GLU A 108 -10.77 -12.37 -7.79
CA GLU A 108 -11.14 -13.51 -6.98
C GLU A 108 -10.30 -13.54 -5.71
N VAL A 109 -10.88 -13.97 -4.59
CA VAL A 109 -10.13 -14.25 -3.36
C VAL A 109 -9.84 -15.75 -3.34
N VAL A 110 -8.56 -16.12 -3.32
CA VAL A 110 -8.09 -17.51 -3.29
C VAL A 110 -7.23 -17.69 -2.04
N GLY A 111 -7.81 -18.33 -1.01
CA GLY A 111 -7.17 -18.39 0.31
C GLY A 111 -7.01 -16.98 0.89
N ASP A 112 -5.79 -16.64 1.32
CA ASP A 112 -5.44 -15.32 1.87
C ASP A 112 -4.81 -14.37 0.82
N GLU A 113 -5.14 -14.58 -0.46
CA GLU A 113 -4.71 -13.72 -1.57
C GLU A 113 -5.90 -13.21 -2.38
N LEU A 114 -5.81 -11.95 -2.81
CA LEU A 114 -6.65 -11.40 -3.86
C LEU A 114 -5.93 -11.55 -5.20
N VAL A 115 -6.51 -12.33 -6.12
CA VAL A 115 -6.04 -12.47 -7.49
C VAL A 115 -6.80 -11.46 -8.35
N SER A 116 -6.08 -10.64 -9.11
CA SER A 116 -6.68 -9.67 -10.03
C SER A 116 -6.08 -9.83 -11.42
N THR A 117 -6.92 -9.87 -12.45
CA THR A 117 -6.47 -10.03 -13.85
C THR A 117 -7.24 -9.12 -14.79
N ASN A 118 -6.58 -8.66 -15.86
CA ASN A 118 -7.24 -8.00 -16.99
C ASN A 118 -7.26 -8.88 -18.26
N GLY A 119 -7.00 -10.18 -18.13
CA GLY A 119 -6.88 -11.13 -19.24
C GLY A 119 -5.49 -11.16 -19.90
N VAL A 120 -4.65 -10.16 -19.67
CA VAL A 120 -3.26 -10.11 -20.17
C VAL A 120 -2.26 -10.25 -19.03
N ARG A 121 -2.49 -9.54 -17.92
CA ARG A 121 -1.65 -9.56 -16.72
C ARG A 121 -2.49 -10.01 -15.53
N THR A 122 -1.85 -10.79 -14.67
CA THR A 122 -2.42 -11.24 -13.40
C THR A 122 -1.48 -10.84 -12.29
N TYR A 123 -2.02 -10.21 -11.25
CA TYR A 123 -1.29 -9.84 -10.04
C TYR A 123 -1.96 -10.49 -8.83
N ARG A 124 -1.14 -10.93 -7.88
CA ARG A 124 -1.60 -11.48 -6.60
C ARG A 124 -1.30 -10.48 -5.50
N TYR A 125 -2.29 -10.22 -4.67
CA TYR A 125 -2.20 -9.25 -3.59
C TYR A 125 -2.37 -9.94 -2.24
N ARG A 126 -1.42 -9.72 -1.35
CA ARG A 126 -1.59 -9.98 0.09
C ARG A 126 -1.90 -8.67 0.78
N LEU A 127 -2.95 -8.66 1.60
CA LEU A 127 -3.37 -7.47 2.33
C LEU A 127 -2.91 -7.60 3.78
N TYR A 128 -2.33 -6.54 4.32
CA TYR A 128 -1.89 -6.46 5.71
C TYR A 128 -2.69 -5.38 6.42
N LYS A 129 -3.27 -5.72 7.57
CA LYS A 129 -4.17 -4.82 8.32
C LYS A 129 -3.64 -4.56 9.71
N LYS A 130 -3.79 -3.32 10.17
CA LYS A 130 -3.67 -2.90 11.56
C LYS A 130 -4.71 -1.83 11.82
N GLN A 131 -5.64 -2.10 12.73
CA GLN A 131 -6.80 -1.23 12.97
C GLN A 131 -7.54 -0.95 11.64
N GLU A 132 -7.77 0.31 11.30
CA GLU A 132 -8.44 0.73 10.05
C GLU A 132 -7.47 0.90 8.86
N ARG A 133 -6.17 0.64 9.04
CA ARG A 133 -5.18 0.79 7.97
C ARG A 133 -4.91 -0.53 7.28
N ILE A 134 -5.02 -0.52 5.96
CA ILE A 134 -4.79 -1.70 5.11
C ILE A 134 -3.73 -1.35 4.08
N PHE A 135 -2.72 -2.19 3.95
CA PHE A 135 -1.73 -2.11 2.87
C PHE A 135 -1.84 -3.34 1.98
N ALA A 136 -1.71 -3.15 0.67
CA ALA A 136 -1.69 -4.21 -0.31
C ALA A 136 -0.28 -4.41 -0.86
N VAL A 137 0.15 -5.66 -0.91
CA VAL A 137 1.48 -6.07 -1.38
C VAL A 137 1.29 -6.93 -2.62
N ARG A 138 1.85 -6.49 -3.75
CA ARG A 138 1.86 -7.31 -4.97
C ARG A 138 2.99 -8.33 -4.92
N ASP A 139 2.71 -9.51 -5.44
CA ASP A 139 3.70 -10.56 -5.69
C ASP A 139 4.91 -10.06 -6.51
N ILE A 140 4.68 -9.16 -7.47
CA ILE A 140 5.71 -8.63 -8.36
C ILE A 140 6.55 -7.48 -7.78
N ASP A 141 6.23 -6.95 -6.59
CA ASP A 141 6.92 -5.78 -6.02
C ASP A 141 8.13 -6.15 -5.15
N ASN A 142 8.52 -7.43 -5.12
CA ASN A 142 9.68 -7.95 -4.38
C ASN A 142 9.69 -7.55 -2.89
N GLY A 143 8.53 -7.66 -2.23
CA GLY A 143 8.38 -7.33 -0.81
C GLY A 143 8.29 -5.83 -0.51
N ASN A 144 8.38 -4.96 -1.51
CA ASN A 144 8.08 -3.54 -1.35
C ASN A 144 6.55 -3.32 -1.34
N VAL A 145 6.13 -2.29 -0.60
CA VAL A 145 4.73 -1.97 -0.34
C VAL A 145 4.50 -0.53 -0.76
N PHE A 146 3.74 -0.39 -1.85
CA PHE A 146 3.42 0.90 -2.44
C PHE A 146 1.94 1.29 -2.28
N LEU A 147 1.06 0.36 -1.88
CA LEU A 147 -0.37 0.55 -2.00
C LEU A 147 -1.05 0.57 -0.63
N GLU A 148 -1.72 1.67 -0.29
CA GLU A 148 -2.63 1.78 0.86
C GLU A 148 -4.08 1.66 0.37
N VAL A 149 -4.89 0.84 1.03
CA VAL A 149 -6.30 0.61 0.72
C VAL A 149 -7.19 1.33 1.74
N LYS A 150 -8.17 2.09 1.26
CA LYS A 150 -9.08 2.97 2.01
C LYS A 150 -10.52 2.83 1.55
#